data_AF-A0A368LNV0-F1
#
_entry.id   AF-A0A368LNV0-F1
#
_cell.length_a   1.000
_cell.length_b   1.000
_cell.length_c   1.000
_cell.angle_alpha   90.00
_cell.angle_beta   90.00
_cell.angle_gamma   90.00
#
_symmetry.space_group_name_H-M   'P 1'
#
loop_
_entity.id
_entity.type
_entity.pdbx_description
1 polymer ?
#
loop_
_entity_poly.entity_id
_entity_poly.type
_entity_poly.pdbx_seq_one_letter_code
_entity_poly.pdbx_strand_id
1 'polypeptide(L)'
;MRKISKARFEALSYARVPYVKMISDEIEWYSNDNNAVLGTILLDKIDNDYVSMVMGRDEVGVFRFIDMQHSVESLDEARNVLIEKMEEHSKDGAEEFPQGVITRKKHLIFEPIVKENSMLEDFKLLTNNDLFSPAKELISEIAYSFEDPDGNYIEQFQSTGFNSRMWELYLYALFHELDFTINREFNAPDYVVDKGGYRICIEAVTVNPSQHKANEPDPETNEEVEKLLKDYMPIKYGSPLFSKLKKKYWEKEHVNNNPLLIAIHDFHQTDSMMWSRSALEKYLYGAERVHQFGPKGVKQKVTLITEHKWGDKVIPSNFFALDDAKHISAVIHSNQATVGKFMRMGYLAEFGRRDLDIRFVGKCIHFNNQIPVDFNFSVTDGSYEEYWSDSVTIYHNPNALNPLDHTLFPEVAHIFFNGEEFSSIKPQYYPIYGRTKYRVKETIQGI
;
A
#
# COMPACT_ATOMS: atom_id res chain seq x y z
N MET A 1 15.76 19.65 -19.02
CA MET A 1 15.25 19.50 -17.63
C MET A 1 13.79 19.87 -17.56
N ARG A 2 12.97 19.03 -16.93
CA ARG A 2 11.53 19.25 -16.79
C ARG A 2 11.13 19.19 -15.32
N LYS A 3 10.33 20.14 -14.86
CA LYS A 3 9.68 20.08 -13.54
C LYS A 3 8.67 18.93 -13.53
N ILE A 4 8.69 18.10 -12.50
CA ILE A 4 7.81 16.94 -12.35
C ILE A 4 6.88 17.10 -11.14
N SER A 5 5.79 16.35 -11.11
CA SER A 5 4.88 16.32 -9.97
C SER A 5 5.50 15.60 -8.77
N LYS A 6 4.98 15.88 -7.58
CA LYS A 6 5.31 15.11 -6.37
C LYS A 6 5.02 13.62 -6.58
N ALA A 7 3.87 13.27 -7.17
CA ALA A 7 3.52 11.88 -7.46
C ALA A 7 4.57 11.16 -8.33
N ARG A 8 5.10 11.83 -9.36
CA ARG A 8 6.20 11.30 -10.17
C ARG A 8 7.47 11.10 -9.35
N PHE A 9 7.85 12.09 -8.55
CA PHE A 9 9.07 12.03 -7.74
C PHE A 9 9.00 10.94 -6.68
N GLU A 10 7.91 10.87 -5.91
CA GLU A 10 7.66 9.84 -4.89
C GLU A 10 7.74 8.44 -5.50
N ALA A 11 7.15 8.23 -6.67
CA ALA A 11 7.16 6.94 -7.36
C ALA A 11 8.53 6.50 -7.92
N LEU A 12 9.52 7.40 -7.95
CA LEU A 12 10.89 7.11 -8.35
C LEU A 12 11.87 7.00 -7.16
N SER A 13 11.44 7.30 -5.93
CA SER A 13 12.36 7.60 -4.82
C SER A 13 12.12 6.77 -3.55
N TYR A 14 11.91 5.46 -3.71
CA TYR A 14 11.77 4.46 -2.64
C TYR A 14 13.07 4.11 -1.87
N ALA A 15 14.12 4.92 -2.02
CA ALA A 15 15.38 4.78 -1.29
C ALA A 15 15.70 5.98 -0.38
N ARG A 16 14.75 6.93 -0.25
CA ARG A 16 14.93 8.10 0.62
C ARG A 16 14.89 7.70 2.09
N VAL A 17 15.75 8.34 2.88
CA VAL A 17 15.74 8.21 4.34
C VAL A 17 14.70 9.19 4.90
N PRO A 18 13.67 8.72 5.63
CA PRO A 18 12.59 9.59 6.13
C PRO A 18 13.06 10.77 6.99
N TYR A 19 14.21 10.64 7.64
CA TYR A 19 14.81 11.68 8.49
C TYR A 19 14.97 13.03 7.77
N VAL A 20 15.19 13.04 6.45
CA VAL A 20 15.33 14.28 5.66
C VAL A 20 14.08 15.18 5.78
N LYS A 21 12.88 14.57 5.83
CA LYS A 21 11.61 15.31 5.97
C LYS A 21 11.41 15.94 7.36
N MET A 22 12.18 15.50 8.36
CA MET A 22 12.13 16.11 9.70
C MET A 22 12.84 17.46 9.76
N ILE A 23 13.90 17.63 8.96
CA ILE A 23 14.76 18.81 9.00
C ILE A 23 14.57 19.73 7.78
N SER A 24 13.82 19.28 6.77
CA SER A 24 13.57 20.06 5.56
C SER A 24 12.16 19.88 5.00
N ASP A 25 11.74 20.79 4.11
CA ASP A 25 10.56 20.63 3.26
C ASP A 25 10.99 20.49 1.80
N GLU A 26 10.47 19.47 1.09
CA GLU A 26 10.63 19.35 -0.36
C GLU A 26 9.72 20.36 -1.08
N ILE A 27 10.31 21.26 -1.88
CA ILE A 27 9.62 22.38 -2.51
C ILE A 27 9.39 22.14 -4.01
N GLU A 28 10.41 21.64 -4.72
CA GLU A 28 10.34 21.38 -6.15
C GLU A 28 11.07 20.11 -6.55
N TRP A 29 10.65 19.51 -7.66
CA TRP A 29 11.19 18.27 -8.19
C TRP A 29 11.36 18.36 -9.71
N TYR A 30 12.44 17.78 -10.21
CA TYR A 30 12.86 17.85 -11.60
C TYR A 30 13.35 16.49 -12.09
N SER A 31 13.24 16.27 -13.39
CA SER A 31 13.81 15.12 -14.10
C SER A 31 14.50 15.59 -15.37
N ASN A 32 15.57 14.90 -15.77
CA ASN A 32 16.10 15.00 -17.11
C ASN A 32 15.23 14.20 -18.11
N ASP A 33 15.54 14.32 -19.41
CA ASP A 33 14.67 13.86 -20.49
C ASP A 33 14.59 12.31 -20.56
N ASN A 34 15.67 11.60 -20.21
CA ASN A 34 15.71 10.14 -20.16
C ASN A 34 15.27 9.54 -18.79
N ASN A 35 14.91 10.39 -17.82
CA ASN A 35 14.56 9.98 -16.44
C ASN A 35 15.67 9.20 -15.72
N ALA A 36 16.94 9.50 -15.99
CA ALA A 36 18.08 8.93 -15.27
C ALA A 36 18.63 9.85 -14.18
N VAL A 37 18.33 11.16 -14.25
CA VAL A 37 18.75 12.16 -13.26
C VAL A 37 17.52 12.86 -12.71
N LEU A 38 17.40 12.86 -11.38
CA LEU A 38 16.40 13.60 -10.63
C LEU A 38 17.03 14.75 -9.86
N GLY A 39 16.26 15.83 -9.71
CA GLY A 39 16.62 16.96 -8.88
C GLY A 39 15.51 17.26 -7.89
N THR A 40 15.87 17.68 -6.68
CA THR A 40 14.91 18.24 -5.72
C THR A 40 15.49 19.46 -5.03
N ILE A 41 14.63 20.43 -4.75
CA ILE A 41 14.96 21.59 -3.91
C ILE A 41 14.31 21.39 -2.55
N LEU A 42 15.11 21.44 -1.49
CA LEU A 42 14.68 21.39 -0.11
C LEU A 42 14.80 22.79 0.51
N LEU A 43 13.86 23.15 1.37
CA LEU A 43 14.00 24.26 2.32
C LEU A 43 14.48 23.70 3.65
N ASP A 44 15.68 24.10 4.10
CA ASP A 44 16.18 23.76 5.43
C ASP A 44 15.38 24.51 6.50
N LYS A 45 14.85 23.79 7.50
CA LYS A 45 14.05 24.39 8.58
C LYS A 45 14.88 24.97 9.72
N ILE A 46 16.19 24.75 9.73
CA ILE A 46 17.11 25.16 10.80
C ILE A 46 17.58 26.60 10.57
N ASP A 47 18.05 26.92 9.37
CA ASP A 47 18.59 28.23 8.99
C ASP A 47 17.81 28.92 7.86
N ASN A 48 16.77 28.29 7.31
CA ASN A 48 15.90 28.81 6.25
C ASN A 48 16.64 29.09 4.93
N ASP A 49 17.69 28.33 4.66
CA ASP A 49 18.34 28.30 3.35
C ASP A 49 17.81 27.14 2.47
N TYR A 50 18.27 27.08 1.22
CA TYR A 50 17.86 26.07 0.26
C TYR A 50 18.98 25.08 -0.03
N VAL A 51 18.57 23.83 -0.29
CA VAL A 51 19.42 22.73 -0.73
C VAL A 51 18.96 22.22 -2.09
N SER A 52 19.85 22.25 -3.07
CA SER A 52 19.65 21.64 -4.39
C SER A 52 20.32 20.28 -4.42
N MET A 53 19.53 19.21 -4.46
CA MET A 53 20.02 17.83 -4.44
C MET A 53 19.80 17.14 -5.79
N VAL A 54 20.82 16.43 -6.27
CA VAL A 54 20.79 15.66 -7.51
C VAL A 54 20.97 14.18 -7.22
N MET A 55 20.14 13.36 -7.86
CA MET A 55 20.19 11.90 -7.77
C MET A 55 20.30 11.28 -9.15
N GLY A 56 21.07 10.20 -9.26
CA GLY A 56 21.25 9.41 -10.49
C GLY A 56 20.81 7.96 -10.27
N ARG A 57 20.36 7.28 -11.32
CA ARG A 57 20.06 5.84 -11.25
C ARG A 57 21.34 5.02 -11.09
N ASP A 58 21.37 4.13 -10.12
CA ASP A 58 22.42 3.12 -9.99
C ASP A 58 22.23 1.95 -10.97
N GLU A 59 23.11 0.95 -10.91
CA GLU A 59 23.17 -0.21 -11.81
C GLU A 59 21.89 -1.06 -11.76
N VAL A 60 21.09 -0.91 -10.71
CA VAL A 60 19.84 -1.66 -10.51
C VAL A 60 18.59 -0.81 -10.72
N GLY A 61 18.79 0.48 -11.03
CA GLY A 61 17.74 1.45 -11.34
C GLY A 61 17.27 2.30 -10.17
N VAL A 62 17.83 2.14 -8.97
CA VAL A 62 17.48 2.96 -7.79
C VAL A 62 18.14 4.33 -7.89
N PHE A 63 17.40 5.39 -7.57
CA PHE A 63 17.99 6.72 -7.47
C PHE A 63 18.87 6.87 -6.23
N ARG A 64 20.10 7.31 -6.44
CA ARG A 64 21.13 7.52 -5.42
C ARG A 64 21.60 8.95 -5.46
N PHE A 65 21.97 9.47 -4.29
CA PHE A 65 22.63 10.76 -4.19
C PHE A 65 23.92 10.78 -5.04
N ILE A 66 24.08 11.80 -5.90
CA ILE A 66 25.30 11.98 -6.70
C ILE A 66 25.92 13.37 -6.56
N ASP A 67 25.13 14.39 -6.21
CA ASP A 67 25.62 15.76 -6.04
C ASP A 67 24.62 16.60 -5.24
N MET A 68 25.09 17.69 -4.62
CA MET A 68 24.26 18.73 -4.04
C MET A 68 24.96 20.08 -3.98
N GLN A 69 24.16 21.13 -3.80
CA GLN A 69 24.57 22.40 -3.20
C GLN A 69 23.67 22.66 -2.00
N HIS A 70 24.25 23.07 -0.87
CA HIS A 70 23.51 23.54 0.30
C HIS A 70 23.83 25.02 0.55
N SER A 71 23.09 25.62 1.49
CA SER A 71 23.27 27.01 1.89
C SER A 71 23.11 28.01 0.77
N VAL A 72 22.07 27.79 -0.03
CA VAL A 72 21.65 28.70 -1.10
C VAL A 72 20.62 29.69 -0.56
N GLU A 73 20.87 30.98 -0.71
CA GLU A 73 20.10 32.02 -0.02
C GLU A 73 18.67 32.20 -0.57
N SER A 74 18.44 31.85 -1.83
CA SER A 74 17.14 32.07 -2.49
C SER A 74 16.71 30.89 -3.34
N LEU A 75 15.39 30.71 -3.45
CA LEU A 75 14.79 29.65 -4.28
C LEU A 75 15.18 29.79 -5.76
N ASP A 76 15.28 31.01 -6.28
CA ASP A 76 15.65 31.24 -7.68
C ASP A 76 17.11 30.88 -7.95
N GLU A 77 18.01 31.16 -7.01
CA GLU A 77 19.39 30.69 -7.09
C GLU A 77 19.47 29.16 -6.98
N ALA A 78 18.71 28.56 -6.05
CA ALA A 78 18.65 27.11 -5.89
C ALA A 78 18.18 26.40 -7.17
N ARG A 79 17.20 26.99 -7.87
CA ARG A 79 16.75 26.51 -9.20
C ARG A 79 17.86 26.55 -10.23
N ASN A 80 18.57 27.68 -10.35
CA ASN A 80 19.66 27.84 -11.31
C ASN A 80 20.78 26.82 -11.05
N VAL A 81 21.21 26.71 -9.78
CA VAL A 81 22.23 25.75 -9.35
C VAL A 81 21.79 24.32 -9.61
N LEU A 82 20.53 23.98 -9.30
CA LEU A 82 20.02 22.63 -9.53
C LEU A 82 20.03 22.29 -11.02
N ILE A 83 19.55 23.19 -11.87
CA ILE A 83 19.51 22.98 -13.32
C ILE A 83 20.92 22.80 -13.87
N GLU A 84 21.88 23.65 -13.50
CA GLU A 84 23.28 23.56 -13.93
C GLU A 84 23.89 22.20 -13.54
N LYS A 85 23.73 21.79 -12.28
CA LYS A 85 24.24 20.48 -11.80
C LYS A 85 23.57 19.31 -12.53
N MET A 86 22.25 19.34 -12.70
CA MET A 86 21.55 18.29 -13.43
C MET A 86 22.02 18.22 -14.89
N GLU A 87 22.27 19.36 -15.54
CA GLU A 87 22.78 19.42 -16.92
C GLU A 87 24.19 18.84 -17.01
N GLU A 88 25.05 19.11 -16.03
CA GLU A 88 26.37 18.50 -15.93
C GLU A 88 26.29 16.97 -15.84
N HIS A 89 25.46 16.43 -14.95
CA HIS A 89 25.29 14.97 -14.80
C HIS A 89 24.54 14.33 -15.96
N SER A 90 23.81 15.11 -16.77
CA SER A 90 23.11 14.61 -17.96
C SER A 90 23.95 14.72 -19.24
N LYS A 91 25.19 15.20 -19.16
CA LYS A 91 26.11 15.26 -20.32
C LYS A 91 26.26 13.88 -20.95
N ASP A 92 26.42 13.89 -22.28
CA ASP A 92 26.60 12.69 -23.10
C ASP A 92 25.47 11.64 -23.01
N GLY A 93 24.32 11.99 -22.41
CA GLY A 93 23.17 11.09 -22.28
C GLY A 93 23.35 10.02 -21.22
N ALA A 94 24.05 10.31 -20.12
CA ALA A 94 24.23 9.37 -19.01
C ALA A 94 22.89 8.79 -18.51
N GLU A 95 22.85 7.48 -18.36
CA GLU A 95 21.67 6.72 -17.91
C GLU A 95 21.89 5.98 -16.58
N GLU A 96 23.15 5.87 -16.15
CA GLU A 96 23.57 5.06 -15.01
C GLU A 96 24.75 5.73 -14.27
N PHE A 97 24.72 5.66 -12.94
CA PHE A 97 25.67 6.23 -11.99
C PHE A 97 26.09 5.15 -10.98
N PRO A 98 27.03 4.27 -11.37
CA PRO A 98 27.36 3.08 -10.60
C PRO A 98 27.79 3.38 -9.16
N GLN A 99 27.26 2.62 -8.20
CA GLN A 99 27.64 2.70 -6.79
C GLN A 99 28.49 1.51 -6.33
N GLY A 100 28.47 0.39 -7.06
CA GLY A 100 29.17 -0.84 -6.70
C GLY A 100 28.57 -1.58 -5.49
N VAL A 101 27.31 -1.31 -5.14
CA VAL A 101 26.67 -1.83 -3.91
C VAL A 101 25.70 -2.99 -4.16
N ILE A 102 24.96 -2.98 -5.28
CA ILE A 102 23.89 -3.95 -5.55
C ILE A 102 24.13 -4.63 -6.91
N THR A 103 24.00 -5.96 -6.95
CA THR A 103 24.36 -6.78 -8.13
C THR A 103 23.16 -7.38 -8.88
N ARG A 104 21.93 -6.91 -8.64
CA ARG A 104 20.74 -7.47 -9.32
C ARG A 104 20.51 -6.81 -10.67
N LYS A 105 19.86 -7.52 -11.60
CA LYS A 105 19.51 -6.94 -12.90
C LYS A 105 18.32 -5.99 -12.78
N LYS A 106 18.38 -4.84 -13.44
CA LYS A 106 17.22 -3.95 -13.66
C LYS A 106 16.10 -4.71 -14.37
N HIS A 107 14.85 -4.40 -14.05
CA HIS A 107 13.63 -5.04 -14.60
C HIS A 107 13.45 -6.54 -14.31
N LEU A 108 14.29 -7.16 -13.48
CA LEU A 108 14.26 -8.60 -13.22
C LEU A 108 12.89 -9.15 -12.80
N ILE A 109 12.06 -8.35 -12.12
CA ILE A 109 10.71 -8.75 -11.69
C ILE A 109 9.81 -9.22 -12.85
N PHE A 110 10.02 -8.70 -14.07
CA PHE A 110 9.26 -9.06 -15.27
C PHE A 110 10.04 -9.87 -16.29
N GLU A 111 11.31 -10.19 -16.03
CA GLU A 111 12.06 -11.10 -16.88
C GLU A 111 11.64 -12.54 -16.56
N PRO A 112 11.12 -13.32 -17.53
CA PRO A 112 10.70 -14.68 -17.29
C PRO A 112 11.82 -15.56 -16.70
N ILE A 113 11.69 -15.94 -15.43
CA ILE A 113 12.58 -16.91 -14.77
C ILE A 113 11.88 -18.26 -14.54
N VAL A 114 10.56 -18.30 -14.75
CA VAL A 114 9.74 -19.52 -14.71
C VAL A 114 9.22 -19.85 -16.11
N LYS A 115 8.76 -21.09 -16.31
CA LYS A 115 8.13 -21.51 -17.57
C LYS A 115 6.78 -20.82 -17.73
N GLU A 116 6.40 -20.48 -18.97
CA GLU A 116 5.12 -19.84 -19.31
C GLU A 116 3.88 -20.55 -18.70
N ASN A 117 3.87 -21.89 -18.73
CA ASN A 117 2.76 -22.68 -18.16
C ASN A 117 2.67 -22.62 -16.63
N SER A 118 3.74 -22.19 -15.96
CA SER A 118 3.79 -21.97 -14.51
C SER A 118 3.39 -20.55 -14.13
N MET A 119 3.31 -19.63 -15.10
CA MET A 119 2.93 -18.24 -14.83
C MET A 119 1.42 -18.13 -14.57
N LEU A 120 1.05 -17.34 -13.56
CA LEU A 120 -0.35 -17.06 -13.27
C LEU A 120 -0.97 -16.13 -14.32
N GLU A 121 -2.26 -16.31 -14.58
CA GLU A 121 -3.00 -15.50 -15.56
C GLU A 121 -3.01 -14.00 -15.21
N ASP A 122 -3.10 -13.64 -13.94
CA ASP A 122 -3.03 -12.24 -13.51
C ASP A 122 -1.66 -11.61 -13.78
N PHE A 123 -0.57 -12.38 -13.63
CA PHE A 123 0.77 -11.94 -14.00
C PHE A 123 0.86 -11.74 -15.52
N LYS A 124 0.40 -12.70 -16.32
CA LYS A 124 0.37 -12.58 -17.79
C LYS A 124 -0.45 -11.38 -18.25
N LEU A 125 -1.60 -11.14 -17.61
CA LEU A 125 -2.46 -10.00 -17.90
C LEU A 125 -1.71 -8.68 -17.64
N LEU A 126 -1.02 -8.57 -16.49
CA LEU A 126 -0.19 -7.41 -16.17
C LEU A 126 0.96 -7.21 -17.18
N THR A 127 1.60 -8.28 -17.65
CA THR A 127 2.78 -8.17 -18.51
C THR A 127 2.48 -8.00 -19.99
N ASN A 128 1.40 -8.60 -20.50
CA ASN A 128 1.12 -8.74 -21.93
C ASN A 128 0.05 -7.77 -22.45
N ASN A 129 -0.65 -7.05 -21.57
CA ASN A 129 -1.65 -6.07 -21.96
C ASN A 129 -1.16 -4.65 -21.67
N ASP A 130 -0.88 -3.88 -22.73
CA ASP A 130 -0.32 -2.54 -22.65
C ASP A 130 -1.20 -1.52 -21.92
N LEU A 131 -2.50 -1.81 -21.73
CA LEU A 131 -3.37 -0.98 -20.89
C LEU A 131 -2.88 -0.95 -19.43
N PHE A 132 -2.18 -1.98 -18.98
CA PHE A 132 -1.56 -2.04 -17.65
C PHE A 132 -0.12 -1.50 -17.59
N SER A 133 0.39 -0.90 -18.67
CA SER A 133 1.75 -0.30 -18.67
C SER A 133 2.00 0.67 -17.51
N PRO A 134 1.06 1.53 -17.05
CA PRO A 134 1.33 2.38 -15.90
C PRO A 134 1.56 1.56 -14.61
N ALA A 135 0.81 0.48 -14.41
CA ALA A 135 0.99 -0.42 -13.27
C ALA A 135 2.32 -1.17 -13.37
N LYS A 136 2.62 -1.74 -14.54
CA LYS A 136 3.83 -2.51 -14.80
C LYS A 136 5.10 -1.70 -14.58
N GLU A 137 5.14 -0.48 -15.09
CA GLU A 137 6.29 0.42 -14.90
C GLU A 137 6.45 0.84 -13.44
N LEU A 138 5.36 1.23 -12.76
CA LEU A 138 5.41 1.55 -11.33
C LEU A 138 5.89 0.37 -10.48
N ILE A 139 5.39 -0.84 -10.74
CA ILE A 139 5.84 -2.07 -10.06
C ILE A 139 7.33 -2.28 -10.27
N SER A 140 7.85 -1.99 -11.48
CA SER A 140 9.30 -2.07 -11.76
C SER A 140 10.09 -1.12 -10.88
N GLU A 141 9.67 0.14 -10.78
CA GLU A 141 10.35 1.16 -9.97
C GLU A 141 10.39 0.81 -8.48
N ILE A 142 9.28 0.30 -7.93
CA ILE A 142 9.25 -0.18 -6.54
C ILE A 142 10.22 -1.35 -6.38
N ALA A 143 10.17 -2.32 -7.30
CA ALA A 143 10.97 -3.53 -7.26
C ALA A 143 12.49 -3.27 -7.34
N TYR A 144 12.93 -2.17 -7.95
CA TYR A 144 14.36 -1.80 -7.95
C TYR A 144 14.91 -1.54 -6.56
N SER A 145 14.07 -1.10 -5.62
CA SER A 145 14.45 -0.85 -4.22
C SER A 145 14.03 -1.98 -3.27
N PHE A 146 13.08 -2.83 -3.68
CA PHE A 146 12.58 -3.92 -2.86
C PHE A 146 13.62 -5.03 -2.69
N GLU A 147 14.27 -5.14 -1.55
CA GLU A 147 15.21 -6.23 -1.26
C GLU A 147 14.48 -7.55 -1.01
N ASP A 148 14.99 -8.66 -1.58
CA ASP A 148 14.46 -10.02 -1.42
C ASP A 148 15.54 -10.91 -0.77
N PRO A 149 15.65 -10.94 0.57
CA PRO A 149 16.67 -11.71 1.27
C PRO A 149 16.58 -13.23 1.02
N ASP A 150 15.37 -13.75 0.81
CA ASP A 150 15.10 -15.18 0.63
C ASP A 150 15.30 -15.65 -0.83
N GLY A 151 15.40 -14.71 -1.77
CA GLY A 151 15.68 -14.95 -3.19
C GLY A 151 14.56 -15.64 -3.97
N ASN A 152 13.36 -15.77 -3.37
CA ASN A 152 12.23 -16.47 -3.98
C ASN A 152 11.10 -15.51 -4.41
N TYR A 153 11.21 -14.21 -4.12
CA TYR A 153 10.13 -13.26 -4.33
C TYR A 153 9.76 -13.17 -5.81
N ILE A 154 10.75 -13.02 -6.69
CA ILE A 154 10.51 -12.87 -8.13
C ILE A 154 9.93 -14.15 -8.72
N GLU A 155 10.42 -15.32 -8.30
CA GLU A 155 9.89 -16.62 -8.77
C GLU A 155 8.41 -16.75 -8.39
N GLN A 156 8.07 -16.45 -7.13
CA GLN A 156 6.70 -16.50 -6.64
C GLN A 156 5.81 -15.43 -7.27
N PHE A 157 6.35 -14.24 -7.54
CA PHE A 157 5.61 -13.16 -8.20
C PHE A 157 5.15 -13.59 -9.60
N GLN A 158 6.00 -14.28 -10.34
CA GLN A 158 5.66 -14.77 -11.68
C GLN A 158 4.80 -16.03 -11.66
N SER A 159 5.00 -16.90 -10.66
CA SER A 159 4.32 -18.19 -10.52
C SER A 159 3.25 -18.15 -9.43
N THR A 160 3.31 -18.98 -8.39
CA THR A 160 2.19 -19.32 -7.51
C THR A 160 1.77 -18.23 -6.53
N GLY A 161 2.55 -17.17 -6.37
CA GLY A 161 2.44 -16.19 -5.29
C GLY A 161 2.03 -14.78 -5.72
N PHE A 162 1.62 -14.54 -6.97
CA PHE A 162 1.37 -13.19 -7.52
C PHE A 162 0.62 -12.26 -6.55
N ASN A 163 -0.57 -12.65 -6.07
CA ASN A 163 -1.36 -11.81 -5.17
C ASN A 163 -0.69 -11.56 -3.80
N SER A 164 -0.04 -12.58 -3.23
CA SER A 164 0.70 -12.40 -1.96
C SER A 164 1.91 -11.49 -2.11
N ARG A 165 2.64 -11.60 -3.22
CA ARG A 165 3.81 -10.75 -3.50
C ARG A 165 3.35 -9.32 -3.84
N MET A 166 2.25 -9.16 -4.58
CA MET A 166 1.62 -7.85 -4.80
C MET A 166 1.21 -7.17 -3.49
N TRP A 167 0.69 -7.93 -2.51
CA TRP A 167 0.36 -7.40 -1.19
C TRP A 167 1.61 -6.91 -0.44
N GLU A 168 2.69 -7.69 -0.47
CA GLU A 168 3.95 -7.27 0.12
C GLU A 168 4.51 -6.03 -0.57
N LEU A 169 4.49 -5.95 -1.91
CA LEU A 169 4.94 -4.76 -2.64
C LEU A 169 4.12 -3.51 -2.27
N TYR A 170 2.80 -3.68 -2.09
CA TYR A 170 1.93 -2.61 -1.63
C TYR A 170 2.31 -2.13 -0.23
N LEU A 171 2.55 -3.06 0.70
CA LEU A 171 2.98 -2.73 2.06
C LEU A 171 4.32 -1.99 2.06
N TYR A 172 5.27 -2.41 1.22
CA TYR A 172 6.53 -1.72 1.04
C TYR A 172 6.32 -0.26 0.62
N ALA A 173 5.49 0.00 -0.39
CA ALA A 173 5.17 1.34 -0.85
C ALA A 173 4.43 2.18 0.22
N LEU A 174 3.49 1.55 0.94
CA LEU A 174 2.76 2.17 2.06
C LEU A 174 3.73 2.61 3.18
N PHE A 175 4.67 1.76 3.58
CA PHE A 175 5.59 2.08 4.66
C PHE A 175 6.56 3.21 4.28
N HIS A 176 7.01 3.24 3.03
CA HIS A 176 7.77 4.38 2.50
C HIS A 176 6.96 5.68 2.48
N GLU A 177 5.71 5.64 2.02
CA GLU A 177 4.82 6.82 2.04
C GLU A 177 4.59 7.34 3.46
N LEU A 178 4.45 6.43 4.43
CA LEU A 178 4.26 6.75 5.84
C LEU A 178 5.58 7.02 6.60
N ASP A 179 6.69 7.23 5.89
CA ASP A 179 7.97 7.65 6.46
C ASP A 179 8.56 6.64 7.46
N PHE A 180 8.31 5.34 7.25
CA PHE A 180 8.98 4.28 7.98
C PHE A 180 10.30 3.89 7.31
N THR A 181 11.31 3.60 8.13
CA THR A 181 12.51 2.90 7.68
C THR A 181 12.27 1.40 7.77
N ILE A 182 12.52 0.67 6.69
CA ILE A 182 12.36 -0.79 6.66
C ILE A 182 13.70 -1.44 7.03
N ASN A 183 13.72 -2.21 8.11
CA ASN A 183 14.87 -3.00 8.54
C ASN A 183 14.79 -4.41 7.92
N ARG A 184 15.80 -4.76 7.12
CA ARG A 184 15.92 -6.04 6.39
C ARG A 184 16.87 -7.06 7.04
N GLU A 185 17.37 -6.79 8.24
CA GLU A 185 18.24 -7.70 9.00
C GLU A 185 17.51 -8.97 9.49
N PHE A 186 16.17 -8.96 9.45
CA PHE A 186 15.32 -10.02 9.98
C PHE A 186 14.45 -10.66 8.88
N ASN A 187 14.45 -11.99 8.82
CA ASN A 187 13.66 -12.74 7.81
C ASN A 187 12.21 -13.02 8.24
N ALA A 188 11.81 -12.64 9.46
CA ALA A 188 10.46 -12.82 9.96
C ALA A 188 10.20 -11.98 11.22
N PRO A 189 9.03 -11.33 11.38
CA PRO A 189 7.94 -11.21 10.40
C PRO A 189 8.35 -10.54 9.09
N ASP A 190 7.49 -10.60 8.07
CA ASP A 190 7.78 -10.10 6.70
C ASP A 190 8.31 -8.64 6.67
N TYR A 191 7.92 -7.82 7.64
CA TYR A 191 8.43 -6.46 7.83
C TYR A 191 8.83 -6.18 9.28
N VAL A 192 9.98 -5.54 9.44
CA VAL A 192 10.37 -4.81 10.64
C VAL A 192 10.55 -3.36 10.23
N VAL A 193 9.77 -2.46 10.80
CA VAL A 193 9.78 -1.04 10.44
C VAL A 193 10.05 -0.16 11.66
N ASP A 194 10.81 0.91 11.45
CA ASP A 194 11.23 1.84 12.49
C ASP A 194 10.81 3.27 12.12
N LYS A 195 10.22 4.01 13.07
CA LYS A 195 9.86 5.43 12.92
C LYS A 195 9.96 6.16 14.26
N GLY A 196 10.74 7.25 14.31
CA GLY A 196 10.88 8.06 15.52
C GLY A 196 11.36 7.28 16.75
N GLY A 197 12.18 6.23 16.55
CA GLY A 197 12.64 5.35 17.63
C GLY A 197 11.66 4.23 18.03
N TYR A 198 10.48 4.17 17.41
CA TYR A 198 9.52 3.09 17.62
C TYR A 198 9.65 2.01 16.55
N ARG A 199 9.81 0.76 17.00
CA ARG A 199 9.85 -0.42 16.14
C ARG A 199 8.49 -1.09 16.07
N ILE A 200 8.07 -1.50 14.89
CA ILE A 200 6.84 -2.26 14.65
C ILE A 200 7.18 -3.47 13.77
N CYS A 201 6.68 -4.64 14.17
CA CYS A 201 6.85 -5.89 13.42
C CYS A 201 5.54 -6.28 12.75
N ILE A 202 5.55 -6.64 11.47
CA ILE A 202 4.34 -6.81 10.68
C ILE A 202 4.47 -8.07 9.83
N GLU A 203 3.51 -8.99 10.00
CA GLU A 203 3.39 -10.18 9.18
C GLU A 203 2.34 -9.98 8.09
N ALA A 204 2.70 -10.20 6.83
CA ALA A 204 1.79 -10.14 5.70
C ALA A 204 1.07 -11.49 5.50
N VAL A 205 -0.22 -11.41 5.21
CA VAL A 205 -1.02 -12.58 4.88
C VAL A 205 -2.15 -12.23 3.92
N THR A 206 -2.60 -13.21 3.15
CA THR A 206 -3.75 -13.07 2.26
C THR A 206 -4.84 -14.08 2.59
N VAL A 207 -6.10 -13.68 2.37
CA VAL A 207 -7.20 -14.62 2.22
C VAL A 207 -7.15 -15.13 0.77
N ASN A 208 -7.00 -16.44 0.61
CA ASN A 208 -6.83 -17.07 -0.70
C ASN A 208 -8.06 -17.91 -1.08
N PRO A 209 -8.22 -18.22 -2.38
CA PRO A 209 -9.23 -19.17 -2.83
C PRO A 209 -9.09 -20.50 -2.08
N SER A 210 -10.20 -21.16 -1.82
CA SER A 210 -10.23 -22.51 -1.27
C SER A 210 -9.57 -23.48 -2.25
N GLN A 211 -8.96 -24.55 -1.74
CA GLN A 211 -8.33 -25.58 -2.59
C GLN A 211 -9.28 -26.15 -3.66
N HIS A 212 -10.59 -26.14 -3.40
CA HIS A 212 -11.63 -26.50 -4.36
C HIS A 212 -12.48 -25.27 -4.71
N LYS A 213 -12.11 -24.55 -5.78
CA LYS A 213 -12.83 -23.35 -6.26
C LYS A 213 -14.33 -23.58 -6.51
N ALA A 214 -14.73 -24.78 -6.94
CA ALA A 214 -16.14 -25.12 -7.18
C ALA A 214 -17.04 -25.02 -5.94
N ASN A 215 -16.45 -24.94 -4.74
CA ASN A 215 -17.17 -24.83 -3.49
C ASN A 215 -17.26 -23.40 -2.95
N GLU A 216 -16.72 -22.41 -3.66
CA GLU A 216 -16.80 -21.01 -3.23
C GLU A 216 -18.12 -20.38 -3.69
N PRO A 217 -18.91 -19.80 -2.77
CA PRO A 217 -20.11 -19.07 -3.15
C PRO A 217 -19.74 -17.80 -3.91
N ASP A 218 -20.33 -17.60 -5.09
CA ASP A 218 -20.22 -16.36 -5.86
C ASP A 218 -21.54 -15.58 -5.74
N PRO A 219 -21.62 -14.53 -4.90
CA PRO A 219 -22.87 -13.83 -4.64
C PRO A 219 -23.22 -12.89 -5.79
N GLU A 220 -24.44 -13.00 -6.32
CA GLU A 220 -24.96 -12.11 -7.37
C GLU A 220 -25.84 -11.00 -6.80
N THR A 221 -26.31 -11.17 -5.56
CA THR A 221 -27.23 -10.25 -4.89
C THR A 221 -26.69 -9.73 -3.56
N ASN A 222 -27.16 -8.56 -3.13
CA ASN A 222 -26.82 -8.02 -1.80
C ASN A 222 -27.25 -8.96 -0.66
N GLU A 223 -28.37 -9.68 -0.80
CA GLU A 223 -28.84 -10.62 0.22
C GLU A 223 -27.87 -11.81 0.38
N GLU A 224 -27.32 -12.32 -0.73
CA GLU A 224 -26.30 -13.36 -0.71
C GLU A 224 -24.99 -12.84 -0.10
N VAL A 225 -24.56 -11.62 -0.45
CA VAL A 225 -23.42 -10.96 0.18
C VAL A 225 -23.60 -10.89 1.69
N GLU A 226 -24.74 -10.40 2.18
CA GLU A 226 -25.02 -10.32 3.63
C GLU A 226 -24.99 -11.69 4.33
N LYS A 227 -25.49 -12.74 3.66
CA LYS A 227 -25.42 -14.11 4.18
C LYS A 227 -23.96 -14.60 4.32
N LEU A 228 -23.11 -14.30 3.35
CA LEU A 228 -21.69 -14.67 3.39
C LEU A 228 -20.92 -13.85 4.43
N LEU A 229 -21.24 -12.56 4.57
CA LEU A 229 -20.62 -11.67 5.55
C LEU A 229 -20.89 -12.07 6.99
N LYS A 230 -22.01 -12.76 7.25
CA LYS A 230 -22.39 -13.19 8.60
C LYS A 230 -21.47 -14.29 9.16
N ASP A 231 -21.19 -15.32 8.37
CA ASP A 231 -20.56 -16.55 8.87
C ASP A 231 -19.42 -17.08 7.99
N TYR A 232 -19.58 -17.05 6.66
CA TYR A 232 -18.57 -17.59 5.73
C TYR A 232 -17.28 -16.75 5.70
N MET A 233 -17.40 -15.43 5.52
CA MET A 233 -16.24 -14.56 5.43
C MET A 233 -15.45 -14.44 6.74
N PRO A 234 -16.07 -14.36 7.94
CA PRO A 234 -15.35 -14.46 9.20
C PRO A 234 -14.50 -15.74 9.29
N ILE A 235 -15.03 -16.87 8.82
CA ILE A 235 -14.29 -18.15 8.76
C ILE A 235 -13.10 -18.09 7.79
N LYS A 236 -13.28 -17.43 6.64
CA LYS A 236 -12.23 -17.23 5.63
C LYS A 236 -11.10 -16.34 6.13
N TYR A 237 -11.42 -15.22 6.79
CA TYR A 237 -10.44 -14.35 7.43
C TYR A 237 -9.77 -15.00 8.64
N GLY A 238 -10.52 -15.78 9.44
CA GLY A 238 -10.00 -16.41 10.64
C GLY A 238 -8.92 -17.45 10.37
N SER A 239 -8.98 -18.16 9.25
CA SER A 239 -7.99 -19.20 8.91
C SER A 239 -6.56 -18.65 8.79
N PRO A 240 -6.26 -17.65 7.94
CA PRO A 240 -4.93 -17.05 7.86
C PRO A 240 -4.51 -16.36 9.16
N LEU A 241 -5.41 -15.59 9.80
CA LEU A 241 -5.11 -14.90 11.06
C LEU A 241 -4.68 -15.87 12.16
N PHE A 242 -5.46 -16.94 12.37
CA PHE A 242 -5.13 -17.97 13.35
C PHE A 242 -3.83 -18.71 13.00
N SER A 243 -3.60 -18.99 11.71
CA SER A 243 -2.36 -19.65 11.26
C SER A 243 -1.12 -18.80 11.56
N LYS A 244 -1.20 -17.47 11.35
CA LYS A 244 -0.11 -16.55 11.69
C LYS A 244 0.03 -16.35 13.19
N LEU A 245 -1.06 -16.31 13.95
CA LEU A 245 -1.00 -16.30 15.42
C LEU A 245 -0.20 -17.49 15.97
N LYS A 246 -0.36 -18.69 15.40
CA LYS A 246 0.37 -19.89 15.80
C LYS A 246 1.87 -19.89 15.46
N LYS A 247 2.35 -18.92 14.68
CA LYS A 247 3.79 -18.76 14.40
C LYS A 247 4.57 -18.16 15.56
N LYS A 248 3.89 -17.57 16.54
CA LYS A 248 4.49 -17.03 17.76
C LYS A 248 5.66 -16.09 17.53
N TYR A 249 5.55 -15.19 16.56
CA TYR A 249 6.64 -14.27 16.21
C TYR A 249 7.14 -13.42 17.38
N TRP A 250 6.30 -13.17 18.39
CA TRP A 250 6.67 -12.47 19.63
C TRP A 250 7.75 -13.19 20.46
N GLU A 251 8.04 -14.47 20.20
CA GLU A 251 9.14 -15.20 20.83
C GLU A 251 10.51 -14.84 20.24
N LYS A 252 10.54 -14.10 19.11
CA LYS A 252 11.77 -13.60 18.50
C LYS A 252 12.27 -12.35 19.25
N GLU A 253 13.58 -12.26 19.44
CA GLU A 253 14.21 -11.19 20.22
C GLU A 253 13.86 -9.79 19.71
N HIS A 254 13.90 -9.56 18.40
CA HIS A 254 13.61 -8.26 17.79
C HIS A 254 12.13 -7.88 17.79
N VAL A 255 11.22 -8.84 18.02
CA VAL A 255 9.78 -8.63 18.09
C VAL A 255 9.32 -8.42 19.54
N ASN A 256 10.01 -9.04 20.49
CA ASN A 256 9.68 -8.94 21.90
C ASN A 256 9.62 -7.47 22.36
N ASN A 257 8.63 -7.13 23.20
CA ASN A 257 8.32 -5.77 23.66
C ASN A 257 7.98 -4.73 22.57
N ASN A 258 7.89 -5.11 21.30
CA ASN A 258 7.45 -4.24 20.22
C ASN A 258 6.02 -4.59 19.77
N PRO A 259 5.26 -3.64 19.19
CA PRO A 259 4.00 -3.95 18.54
C PRO A 259 4.17 -4.97 17.41
N LEU A 260 3.34 -6.02 17.43
CA LEU A 260 3.29 -7.06 16.39
C LEU A 260 1.93 -7.01 15.70
N LEU A 261 1.93 -6.76 14.39
CA LEU A 261 0.72 -6.59 13.60
C LEU A 261 0.60 -7.72 12.58
N ILE A 262 -0.63 -8.00 12.16
CA ILE A 262 -0.90 -8.84 10.99
C ILE A 262 -1.53 -7.95 9.92
N ALA A 263 -0.91 -7.90 8.74
CA ALA A 263 -1.40 -7.16 7.58
C ALA A 263 -2.11 -8.13 6.62
N ILE A 264 -3.43 -7.98 6.46
CA ILE A 264 -4.28 -8.89 5.72
C ILE A 264 -4.98 -8.23 4.53
N HIS A 265 -4.96 -8.90 3.37
CA HIS A 265 -5.74 -8.52 2.19
C HIS A 265 -6.53 -9.72 1.65
N ASP A 266 -7.71 -9.46 1.11
CA ASP A 266 -8.57 -10.49 0.52
C ASP A 266 -8.36 -10.63 -0.99
N PHE A 267 -8.03 -11.84 -1.44
CA PHE A 267 -7.92 -12.24 -2.85
C PHE A 267 -8.66 -13.54 -3.12
N HIS A 268 -9.64 -13.93 -2.27
CA HIS A 268 -10.24 -15.26 -2.37
C HIS A 268 -11.04 -15.46 -3.65
N GLN A 269 -11.68 -14.40 -4.14
CA GLN A 269 -12.37 -14.38 -5.42
C GLN A 269 -12.31 -13.00 -6.07
N THR A 270 -12.71 -12.94 -7.34
CA THR A 270 -12.86 -11.69 -8.09
C THR A 270 -13.71 -10.71 -7.30
N ASP A 271 -13.23 -9.46 -7.19
CA ASP A 271 -13.91 -8.36 -6.47
C ASP A 271 -14.24 -8.60 -4.99
N SER A 272 -13.73 -9.68 -4.37
CA SER A 272 -13.97 -10.02 -2.95
C SER A 272 -13.70 -8.88 -1.97
N MET A 273 -12.58 -8.19 -2.18
CA MET A 273 -12.14 -7.05 -1.39
C MET A 273 -13.14 -5.88 -1.39
N MET A 274 -14.05 -5.82 -2.37
CA MET A 274 -15.05 -4.75 -2.46
C MET A 274 -16.18 -4.89 -1.44
N TRP A 275 -16.43 -6.09 -0.91
CA TRP A 275 -17.58 -6.34 -0.03
C TRP A 275 -17.21 -7.04 1.27
N SER A 276 -16.11 -7.80 1.33
CA SER A 276 -15.83 -8.72 2.45
C SER A 276 -15.35 -8.05 3.75
N ARG A 277 -14.95 -6.77 3.70
CA ARG A 277 -14.33 -6.06 4.83
C ARG A 277 -15.13 -6.12 6.14
N SER A 278 -16.45 -5.94 6.09
CA SER A 278 -17.26 -5.86 7.32
C SER A 278 -17.22 -7.16 8.14
N ALA A 279 -17.01 -8.31 7.47
CA ALA A 279 -16.81 -9.58 8.13
C ALA A 279 -15.49 -9.68 8.91
N LEU A 280 -14.43 -9.01 8.45
CA LEU A 280 -13.17 -8.93 9.20
C LEU A 280 -13.38 -8.17 10.51
N GLU A 281 -14.02 -6.99 10.47
CA GLU A 281 -14.33 -6.22 11.70
C GLU A 281 -15.15 -7.06 12.70
N LYS A 282 -16.20 -7.76 12.20
CA LYS A 282 -17.02 -8.67 13.01
C LYS A 282 -16.19 -9.75 13.69
N TYR A 283 -15.33 -10.43 12.92
CA TYR A 283 -14.50 -11.51 13.42
C TYR A 283 -13.46 -11.04 14.44
N LEU A 284 -12.81 -9.91 14.18
CA LEU A 284 -11.74 -9.40 15.03
C LEU A 284 -12.22 -9.09 16.44
N TYR A 285 -13.38 -8.44 16.56
CA TYR A 285 -13.94 -7.99 17.84
C TYR A 285 -15.02 -8.90 18.42
N GLY A 286 -15.54 -9.86 17.64
CA GLY A 286 -16.73 -10.63 18.02
C GLY A 286 -17.95 -9.74 18.23
N ALA A 287 -18.09 -8.71 17.41
CA ALA A 287 -19.14 -7.72 17.54
C ALA A 287 -19.51 -7.13 16.19
N GLU A 288 -20.80 -6.92 15.97
CA GLU A 288 -21.35 -6.22 14.82
C GLU A 288 -21.95 -4.89 15.27
N ARG A 289 -21.66 -3.81 14.54
CA ARG A 289 -22.32 -2.51 14.72
C ARG A 289 -23.25 -2.19 13.56
N VAL A 290 -24.41 -1.64 13.90
CA VAL A 290 -25.36 -1.05 12.94
C VAL A 290 -25.60 0.40 13.33
N HIS A 291 -25.49 1.31 12.37
CA HIS A 291 -25.81 2.71 12.56
C HIS A 291 -27.31 2.95 12.32
N GLN A 292 -27.97 3.55 13.31
CA GLN A 292 -29.35 4.00 13.24
C GLN A 292 -29.35 5.52 13.12
N PHE A 293 -29.81 6.02 11.97
CA PHE A 293 -29.89 7.43 11.67
C PHE A 293 -31.23 7.98 12.16
N GLY A 294 -31.22 9.03 12.97
CA GLY A 294 -32.44 9.67 13.45
C GLY A 294 -32.28 11.18 13.67
N PRO A 295 -33.36 11.88 14.06
CA PRO A 295 -33.35 13.34 14.23
C PRO A 295 -32.36 13.86 15.29
N LYS A 296 -31.91 12.99 16.20
CA LYS A 296 -30.95 13.28 17.27
C LYS A 296 -29.51 12.90 16.91
N GLY A 297 -29.23 12.56 15.65
CA GLY A 297 -27.92 12.11 15.17
C GLY A 297 -27.84 10.61 14.90
N VAL A 298 -26.61 10.10 14.80
CA VAL A 298 -26.32 8.67 14.54
C VAL A 298 -26.20 7.94 15.87
N LYS A 299 -27.03 6.91 16.08
CA LYS A 299 -26.86 5.97 17.20
C LYS A 299 -26.26 4.67 16.70
N GLN A 300 -25.39 4.07 17.51
CA GLN A 300 -24.83 2.77 17.23
C GLN A 300 -25.58 1.69 18.02
N LYS A 301 -25.96 0.59 17.38
CA LYS A 301 -26.39 -0.65 18.04
C LYS A 301 -25.31 -1.69 17.86
N VAL A 302 -24.79 -2.24 18.95
CA VAL A 302 -23.79 -3.32 18.95
C VAL A 302 -24.44 -4.65 19.32
N THR A 303 -24.11 -5.70 18.57
CA THR A 303 -24.51 -7.08 18.86
C THR A 303 -23.24 -7.92 19.00
N LEU A 304 -23.08 -8.61 20.12
CA LEU A 304 -21.96 -9.52 20.33
C LEU A 304 -22.18 -10.84 19.60
N ILE A 305 -21.09 -11.40 19.08
CA ILE A 305 -21.05 -12.64 18.31
C ILE A 305 -20.05 -13.56 19.00
N THR A 306 -20.46 -14.77 19.35
CA THR A 306 -19.61 -15.73 20.05
C THR A 306 -18.95 -16.74 19.11
N GLU A 307 -19.61 -17.08 18.01
CA GLU A 307 -19.14 -18.07 17.04
C GLU A 307 -19.63 -17.76 15.63
N HIS A 308 -18.96 -18.35 14.64
CA HIS A 308 -19.36 -18.34 13.24
C HIS A 308 -19.50 -19.77 12.73
N LYS A 309 -20.55 -20.04 11.95
CA LYS A 309 -20.85 -21.40 11.46
C LYS A 309 -21.17 -21.41 9.97
N TRP A 310 -20.40 -22.18 9.20
CA TRP A 310 -20.66 -22.41 7.78
C TRP A 310 -20.44 -23.87 7.40
N GLY A 311 -21.51 -24.54 6.95
CA GLY A 311 -21.52 -25.99 6.79
C GLY A 311 -21.19 -26.68 8.12
N ASP A 312 -20.19 -27.57 8.11
CA ASP A 312 -19.71 -28.28 9.28
C ASP A 312 -18.62 -27.52 10.08
N LYS A 313 -18.12 -26.41 9.53
CA LYS A 313 -17.06 -25.63 10.18
C LYS A 313 -17.66 -24.63 11.16
N VAL A 314 -17.20 -24.69 12.41
CA VAL A 314 -17.51 -23.74 13.48
C VAL A 314 -16.21 -23.18 14.03
N ILE A 315 -16.12 -21.86 14.17
CA ILE A 315 -14.99 -21.20 14.84
C ILE A 315 -15.51 -20.22 15.90
N PRO A 316 -14.75 -19.99 16.99
CA PRO A 316 -15.05 -18.86 17.88
C PRO A 316 -14.87 -17.54 17.12
N SER A 317 -15.70 -16.56 17.47
CA SER A 317 -15.49 -15.16 17.07
C SER A 317 -14.54 -14.46 18.06
N ASN A 318 -14.31 -13.16 17.86
CA ASN A 318 -13.42 -12.34 18.69
C ASN A 318 -11.97 -12.83 18.67
N PHE A 319 -11.31 -12.73 17.50
CA PHE A 319 -9.89 -13.04 17.35
C PHE A 319 -9.02 -12.37 18.43
N PHE A 320 -9.31 -11.12 18.78
CA PHE A 320 -8.55 -10.36 19.78
C PHE A 320 -8.71 -10.86 21.23
N ALA A 321 -9.70 -11.72 21.50
CA ALA A 321 -9.90 -12.36 22.80
C ALA A 321 -9.33 -13.79 22.87
N LEU A 322 -8.70 -14.31 21.80
CA LEU A 322 -8.00 -15.60 21.88
C LEU A 322 -6.76 -15.48 22.79
N ASP A 323 -6.41 -16.57 23.49
CA ASP A 323 -5.38 -16.57 24.55
C ASP A 323 -4.04 -15.91 24.14
N ASP A 324 -3.54 -16.25 22.96
CA ASP A 324 -2.27 -15.74 22.43
C ASP A 324 -2.43 -14.38 21.71
N ALA A 325 -3.67 -13.93 21.42
CA ALA A 325 -3.91 -12.74 20.62
C ALA A 325 -3.49 -11.45 21.34
N LYS A 326 -3.33 -11.46 22.67
CA LYS A 326 -2.69 -10.36 23.44
C LYS A 326 -1.29 -9.98 22.93
N HIS A 327 -0.62 -10.87 22.19
CA HIS A 327 0.66 -10.58 21.54
C HIS A 327 0.52 -9.88 20.18
N ILE A 328 -0.69 -9.77 19.64
CA ILE A 328 -0.99 -9.04 18.40
C ILE A 328 -1.56 -7.68 18.78
N SER A 329 -0.91 -6.60 18.34
CA SER A 329 -1.27 -5.23 18.69
C SER A 329 -2.40 -4.68 17.85
N ALA A 330 -2.42 -5.01 16.56
CA ALA A 330 -3.45 -4.58 15.63
C ALA A 330 -3.45 -5.44 14.36
N VAL A 331 -4.51 -5.31 13.56
CA VAL A 331 -4.61 -5.89 12.21
C VAL A 331 -4.73 -4.77 11.19
N ILE A 332 -3.79 -4.73 10.23
CA ILE A 332 -3.84 -3.82 9.08
C ILE A 332 -4.63 -4.50 7.96
N HIS A 333 -5.52 -3.75 7.33
CA HIS A 333 -6.31 -4.21 6.19
C HIS A 333 -6.35 -3.13 5.11
N SER A 334 -6.23 -3.55 3.85
CA SER A 334 -6.57 -2.73 2.69
C SER A 334 -7.51 -3.52 1.79
N ASN A 335 -8.31 -2.83 0.97
CA ASN A 335 -9.05 -3.42 -0.12
C ASN A 335 -8.66 -2.86 -1.50
N GLN A 336 -7.50 -2.21 -1.57
CA GLN A 336 -7.01 -1.59 -2.79
C GLN A 336 -5.61 -2.07 -3.19
N ALA A 337 -5.05 -3.12 -2.57
CA ALA A 337 -3.77 -3.70 -3.00
C ALA A 337 -3.94 -4.56 -4.27
N THR A 338 -4.44 -3.94 -5.33
CA THR A 338 -4.79 -4.57 -6.61
C THR A 338 -4.06 -3.88 -7.75
N VAL A 339 -3.89 -4.56 -8.88
CA VAL A 339 -3.34 -3.98 -10.11
C VAL A 339 -4.03 -2.65 -10.48
N GLY A 340 -5.32 -2.51 -10.19
CA GLY A 340 -6.06 -1.27 -10.41
C GLY A 340 -5.52 -0.06 -9.64
N LYS A 341 -5.03 -0.24 -8.40
CA LYS A 341 -4.36 0.86 -7.65
C LYS A 341 -3.00 1.19 -8.24
N PHE A 342 -2.19 0.18 -8.55
CA PHE A 342 -0.91 0.39 -9.23
C PHE A 342 -1.09 1.08 -10.60
N MET A 343 -2.16 0.79 -11.32
CA MET A 343 -2.48 1.47 -12.58
C MET A 343 -2.77 2.96 -12.37
N ARG A 344 -3.57 3.31 -11.36
CA ARG A 344 -3.90 4.71 -11.06
C ARG A 344 -2.68 5.48 -10.57
N MET A 345 -1.98 4.95 -9.56
CA MET A 345 -0.75 5.52 -9.01
C MET A 345 0.31 5.67 -10.10
N GLY A 346 0.49 4.67 -10.96
CA GLY A 346 1.43 4.70 -12.07
C GLY A 346 1.05 5.76 -13.10
N TYR A 347 -0.23 5.90 -13.42
CA TYR A 347 -0.70 6.94 -14.34
C TYR A 347 -0.51 8.35 -13.76
N LEU A 348 -0.78 8.57 -12.47
CA LEU A 348 -0.53 9.84 -11.78
C LEU A 348 0.96 10.19 -11.76
N ALA A 349 1.81 9.19 -11.63
CA ALA A 349 3.26 9.29 -11.75
C ALA A 349 3.77 9.24 -13.20
N GLU A 350 2.92 9.56 -14.19
CA GLU A 350 3.30 9.69 -15.60
C GLU A 350 3.94 8.44 -16.25
N PHE A 351 3.75 7.25 -15.69
CA PHE A 351 4.20 6.00 -16.29
C PHE A 351 3.24 5.49 -17.37
N GLY A 352 3.79 4.68 -18.27
CA GLY A 352 3.07 3.96 -19.29
C GLY A 352 2.25 4.81 -20.23
N ARG A 353 1.22 4.19 -20.79
CA ARG A 353 0.32 4.81 -21.76
C ARG A 353 -0.36 6.06 -21.21
N ARG A 354 -0.32 7.14 -21.99
CA ARG A 354 -0.94 8.44 -21.68
C ARG A 354 -2.27 8.68 -22.41
N ASP A 355 -2.65 7.75 -23.28
CA ASP A 355 -3.89 7.76 -24.06
C ASP A 355 -5.05 7.01 -23.37
N LEU A 356 -4.97 6.83 -22.05
CA LEU A 356 -5.99 6.14 -21.25
C LEU A 356 -6.97 7.14 -20.62
N ASP A 357 -8.26 6.79 -20.61
CA ASP A 357 -9.30 7.38 -19.76
C ASP A 357 -9.54 6.43 -18.58
N ILE A 358 -9.08 6.84 -17.39
CA ILE A 358 -9.12 6.04 -16.16
C ILE A 358 -10.05 6.72 -15.17
N ARG A 359 -10.98 5.96 -14.60
CA ARG A 359 -11.90 6.40 -13.56
C ARG A 359 -11.79 5.52 -12.32
N PHE A 360 -11.89 6.16 -11.16
CA PHE A 360 -12.04 5.48 -9.89
C PHE A 360 -13.46 5.71 -9.37
N VAL A 361 -14.22 4.62 -9.20
CA VAL A 361 -15.65 4.68 -8.85
C VAL A 361 -15.91 3.83 -7.63
N GLY A 362 -16.60 4.37 -6.63
CA GLY A 362 -16.84 3.66 -5.38
C GLY A 362 -17.58 4.47 -4.35
N LYS A 363 -17.40 4.09 -3.08
CA LYS A 363 -17.94 4.83 -1.93
C LYS A 363 -16.82 5.26 -1.00
N CYS A 364 -16.93 6.47 -0.47
CA CYS A 364 -16.02 7.00 0.53
C CYS A 364 -16.77 7.56 1.75
N ILE A 365 -16.02 7.77 2.82
CA ILE A 365 -16.44 8.56 3.98
C ILE A 365 -15.57 9.81 4.01
N HIS A 366 -16.18 10.95 4.31
CA HIS A 366 -15.47 12.22 4.50
C HIS A 366 -15.51 12.64 5.96
N PHE A 367 -14.40 13.18 6.47
CA PHE A 367 -14.31 13.78 7.82
C PHE A 367 -14.91 12.89 8.94
N ASN A 368 -14.74 11.57 8.84
CA ASN A 368 -15.26 10.59 9.80
C ASN A 368 -16.80 10.60 10.00
N ASN A 369 -17.57 11.18 9.07
CA ASN A 369 -19.02 11.46 9.22
C ASN A 369 -19.96 10.23 9.21
N GLN A 370 -19.42 9.00 9.20
CA GLN A 370 -20.11 7.70 9.17
C GLN A 370 -21.15 7.48 8.05
N ILE A 371 -21.33 8.45 7.14
CA ILE A 371 -22.27 8.37 6.03
C ILE A 371 -21.47 8.17 4.74
N PRO A 372 -21.52 6.98 4.13
CA PRO A 372 -20.90 6.74 2.84
C PRO A 372 -21.53 7.61 1.75
N VAL A 373 -20.68 8.20 0.90
CA VAL A 373 -21.11 8.90 -0.32
C VAL A 373 -20.48 8.25 -1.54
N ASP A 374 -21.21 8.26 -2.66
CA ASP A 374 -20.69 7.77 -3.93
C ASP A 374 -19.68 8.78 -4.50
N PHE A 375 -18.62 8.27 -5.11
CA PHE A 375 -17.66 9.08 -5.87
C PHE A 375 -17.40 8.47 -7.25
N ASN A 376 -17.00 9.33 -8.17
CA ASN A 376 -16.63 8.95 -9.53
C ASN A 376 -15.56 9.90 -10.07
N PHE A 377 -14.31 9.66 -9.68
CA PHE A 377 -13.18 10.51 -10.05
C PHE A 377 -12.61 10.14 -11.42
N SER A 378 -12.24 11.15 -12.19
CA SER A 378 -11.34 10.97 -13.33
C SER A 378 -9.91 11.04 -12.81
N VAL A 379 -9.13 9.99 -13.03
CA VAL A 379 -7.70 9.95 -12.69
C VAL A 379 -6.89 10.77 -13.72
N THR A 380 -7.53 11.21 -14.80
CA THR A 380 -6.85 11.70 -16.01
C THR A 380 -7.02 13.20 -16.26
N ASP A 381 -7.80 13.90 -15.42
CA ASP A 381 -8.09 15.33 -15.56
C ASP A 381 -7.10 16.24 -14.82
N GLY A 382 -6.15 15.66 -14.08
CA GLY A 382 -5.12 16.38 -13.33
C GLY A 382 -5.55 16.89 -11.95
N SER A 383 -6.80 16.67 -11.54
CA SER A 383 -7.32 17.08 -10.22
C SER A 383 -7.29 15.98 -9.16
N TYR A 384 -7.18 14.73 -9.60
CA TYR A 384 -7.19 13.56 -8.72
C TYR A 384 -5.83 13.30 -8.11
N GLU A 385 -5.81 13.14 -6.79
CA GLU A 385 -4.67 12.66 -6.01
C GLU A 385 -5.05 11.33 -5.36
N GLU A 386 -4.05 10.46 -5.20
CA GLU A 386 -4.20 9.18 -4.53
C GLU A 386 -2.92 8.86 -3.77
N TYR A 387 -3.09 8.23 -2.61
CA TYR A 387 -2.03 7.84 -1.70
C TYR A 387 -2.10 6.34 -1.40
N TRP A 388 -0.98 5.69 -1.11
CA TRP A 388 -0.94 4.28 -0.69
C TRP A 388 -1.74 4.05 0.60
N SER A 389 -1.79 5.03 1.49
CA SER A 389 -2.60 5.05 2.72
C SER A 389 -4.11 5.07 2.47
N ASP A 390 -4.57 5.50 1.28
CA ASP A 390 -5.99 5.45 0.92
C ASP A 390 -6.53 4.02 1.01
N SER A 391 -7.69 3.88 1.66
CA SER A 391 -8.38 2.61 1.94
C SER A 391 -7.68 1.67 2.92
N VAL A 392 -6.64 2.12 3.63
CA VAL A 392 -6.04 1.35 4.73
C VAL A 392 -6.85 1.53 6.01
N THR A 393 -7.08 0.42 6.71
CA THR A 393 -7.76 0.37 8.00
C THR A 393 -6.94 -0.43 8.99
N ILE A 394 -6.73 0.12 10.18
CA ILE A 394 -6.06 -0.56 11.28
C ILE A 394 -7.08 -0.82 12.38
N TYR A 395 -7.30 -2.10 12.68
CA TYR A 395 -8.16 -2.54 13.78
C TYR A 395 -7.29 -2.81 15.00
N HIS A 396 -7.45 -2.01 16.05
CA HIS A 396 -6.62 -2.09 17.26
C HIS A 396 -7.09 -3.18 18.21
N ASN A 397 -6.18 -4.01 18.70
CA ASN A 397 -6.50 -5.01 19.71
C ASN A 397 -6.61 -4.35 21.10
N PRO A 398 -7.78 -4.36 21.75
CA PRO A 398 -7.94 -3.77 23.08
C PRO A 398 -7.18 -4.53 24.19
N ASN A 399 -6.75 -5.78 23.91
CA ASN A 399 -6.05 -6.65 24.85
C ASN A 399 -4.54 -6.75 24.60
N ALA A 400 -3.98 -5.89 23.73
CA ALA A 400 -2.57 -5.94 23.35
C ALA A 400 -1.63 -5.66 24.53
N LEU A 401 -0.59 -6.49 24.70
CA LEU A 401 0.49 -6.23 25.65
C LEU A 401 1.34 -5.04 25.24
N ASN A 402 1.61 -4.91 23.93
CA ASN A 402 2.33 -3.79 23.33
C ASN A 402 1.38 -3.06 22.38
N PRO A 403 0.48 -2.18 22.85
CA PRO A 403 -0.51 -1.53 22.00
C PRO A 403 0.16 -0.68 20.92
N LEU A 404 -0.47 -0.62 19.75
CA LEU A 404 0.01 0.22 18.65
C LEU A 404 -0.36 1.68 18.91
N ASP A 405 0.64 2.58 18.86
CA ASP A 405 0.37 4.01 18.77
C ASP A 405 -0.17 4.34 17.37
N HIS A 406 -1.43 4.78 17.32
CA HIS A 406 -2.09 5.14 16.07
C HIS A 406 -1.43 6.34 15.36
N THR A 407 -0.74 7.22 16.09
CA THR A 407 -0.09 8.41 15.51
C THR A 407 1.09 8.07 14.60
N LEU A 408 1.64 6.86 14.70
CA LEU A 408 2.69 6.37 13.80
C LEU A 408 2.18 6.14 12.36
N PHE A 409 0.88 5.89 12.20
CA PHE A 409 0.21 5.72 10.92
C PHE A 409 -0.80 6.86 10.67
N PRO A 410 -0.33 8.08 10.35
CA PRO A 410 -1.23 9.15 9.96
C PRO A 410 -1.97 8.78 8.66
N GLU A 411 -3.08 9.47 8.37
CA GLU A 411 -3.87 9.33 7.13
C GLU A 411 -4.49 7.94 6.87
N VAL A 412 -4.39 6.98 7.79
CA VAL A 412 -5.14 5.72 7.71
C VAL A 412 -6.36 5.73 8.63
N ALA A 413 -7.36 4.91 8.33
CA ALA A 413 -8.49 4.72 9.24
C ALA A 413 -8.07 3.83 10.42
N HIS A 414 -8.41 4.23 11.64
CA HIS A 414 -8.26 3.42 12.84
C HIS A 414 -9.62 3.07 13.42
N ILE A 415 -9.80 1.82 13.81
CA ILE A 415 -11.00 1.33 14.48
C ILE A 415 -10.60 0.82 15.86
N PHE A 416 -11.38 1.18 16.88
CA PHE A 416 -11.24 0.72 18.26
C PHE A 416 -12.59 0.17 18.76
N PHE A 417 -12.53 -0.73 19.73
CA PHE A 417 -13.70 -1.27 20.40
C PHE A 417 -13.39 -1.47 21.89
N ASN A 418 -14.25 -0.97 22.77
CA ASN A 418 -14.06 -1.06 24.23
C ASN A 418 -14.89 -2.18 24.89
N GLY A 419 -15.58 -3.01 24.10
CA GLY A 419 -16.53 -4.04 24.58
C GLY A 419 -18.00 -3.64 24.47
N GLU A 420 -18.30 -2.34 24.39
CA GLU A 420 -19.66 -1.81 24.32
C GLU A 420 -19.89 -0.97 23.06
N GLU A 421 -18.92 -0.12 22.72
CA GLU A 421 -18.99 0.85 21.63
C GLU A 421 -17.75 0.80 20.75
N PHE A 422 -17.96 1.09 19.47
CA PHE A 422 -16.87 1.26 18.52
C PHE A 422 -16.57 2.74 18.37
N SER A 423 -15.30 3.09 18.29
CA SER A 423 -14.84 4.41 17.89
C SER A 423 -13.93 4.29 16.67
N SER A 424 -13.75 5.40 15.96
CA SER A 424 -12.86 5.42 14.81
C SER A 424 -12.23 6.78 14.60
N ILE A 425 -11.00 6.78 14.11
CA ILE A 425 -10.32 7.94 13.54
C ILE A 425 -10.26 7.67 12.03
N LYS A 426 -10.69 8.61 11.19
CA LYS A 426 -10.61 8.45 9.74
C LYS A 426 -9.95 9.70 9.13
N PRO A 427 -9.17 9.53 8.06
CA PRO A 427 -8.66 10.66 7.30
C PRO A 427 -9.80 11.50 6.70
N GLN A 428 -9.45 12.67 6.17
CA GLN A 428 -10.39 13.57 5.51
C GLN A 428 -11.14 12.87 4.36
N TYR A 429 -10.45 12.01 3.62
CA TYR A 429 -11.00 11.19 2.55
C TYR A 429 -10.66 9.73 2.83
N TYR A 430 -11.67 8.88 2.93
CA TYR A 430 -11.49 7.46 3.19
C TYR A 430 -12.35 6.63 2.23
N PRO A 431 -11.78 6.11 1.12
CA PRO A 431 -12.50 5.20 0.26
C PRO A 431 -12.78 3.87 0.98
N ILE A 432 -14.05 3.52 1.11
CA ILE A 432 -14.52 2.27 1.71
C ILE A 432 -14.24 1.11 0.77
N TYR A 433 -14.50 1.34 -0.52
CA TYR A 433 -14.17 0.46 -1.64
C TYR A 433 -14.19 1.28 -2.93
N GLY A 434 -13.52 0.80 -3.96
CA GLY A 434 -13.64 1.36 -5.30
C GLY A 434 -13.09 0.44 -6.38
N ARG A 435 -13.53 0.70 -7.60
CA ARG A 435 -13.16 -0.04 -8.81
C ARG A 435 -12.51 0.90 -9.81
N THR A 436 -11.42 0.44 -10.41
CA THR A 436 -10.81 1.08 -11.57
C THR A 436 -11.58 0.71 -12.82
N LYS A 437 -12.02 1.71 -13.58
CA LYS A 437 -12.51 1.55 -14.94
C LYS A 437 -11.52 2.23 -15.86
N TYR A 438 -11.18 1.60 -16.98
CA TYR A 438 -10.23 2.16 -17.92
C TYR A 438 -10.64 1.83 -19.36
N ARG A 439 -10.28 2.72 -20.28
CA ARG A 439 -10.40 2.53 -21.74
C ARG A 439 -9.37 3.39 -22.44
N VAL A 440 -9.14 3.15 -23.73
CA VAL A 440 -8.39 4.08 -24.57
C VAL A 440 -9.28 5.30 -24.85
N LYS A 441 -8.71 6.50 -24.81
CA LYS A 441 -9.42 7.75 -25.18
C LYS A 441 -9.90 7.63 -26.62
N GLU A 442 -11.16 7.95 -26.87
CA GLU A 442 -11.68 8.04 -28.23
C GLU A 442 -10.98 9.20 -28.93
N THR A 443 -10.21 8.91 -30.00
CA THR A 443 -9.70 9.95 -30.88
C THR A 443 -10.90 10.58 -31.57
N ILE A 444 -11.24 11.82 -31.22
CA ILE A 444 -12.18 12.60 -32.03
C ILE A 444 -11.49 12.80 -33.38
N GLN A 445 -11.81 11.95 -34.36
CA GLN A 445 -11.51 12.24 -35.76
C GLN A 445 -12.28 13.51 -36.09
N GLY A 446 -11.54 14.62 -36.28
CA GLY A 446 -12.11 15.92 -36.59
C GLY A 446 -13.06 15.83 -37.79
N ILE A 447 -14.23 16.43 -37.62
CA ILE A 447 -15.17 16.76 -38.70
C ILE A 447 -14.63 17.97 -39.45
#